data_AF-A0A0S8EXF1-F1
#
_entry.id   AF-A0A0S8EXF1-F1
#
_cell.length_a   1.000
_cell.length_b   1.000
_cell.length_c   1.000
_cell.angle_alpha   90.00
_cell.angle_beta   90.00
_cell.angle_gamma   90.00
#
_symmetry.space_group_name_H-M   'P 1'
#
loop_
_entity.id
_entity.type
_entity.pdbx_description
1 polymer ?
#
loop_
_entity_poly.entity_id
_entity_poly.type
_entity_poly.pdbx_seq_one_letter_code
_entity_poly.pdbx_strand_id
1 'polypeptide(L)'
;MKAKQIVLALMLGLMLGCGGSQKPKAGPLPQGASFYGVWQSPQYGSMHICQSGSQVVGDYVKNERAGRIQGEVEGDLLIFQWEDRRELVQGKPQIRRGKGYFRIEIGDDGDQYLKGEWGMDDKMAGGGPWNAVKLRRGEPDRCTGADEPVSLEEKTHPWDEED
;
A
#
# COMPACT_ATOMS: atom_id res chain seq x y z
N MET A 1 -23.65 25.49 64.49
CA MET A 1 -23.93 24.48 63.45
C MET A 1 -23.26 24.95 62.16
N LYS A 2 -22.15 24.33 61.73
CA LYS A 2 -21.41 24.72 60.51
C LYS A 2 -21.67 23.68 59.42
N ALA A 3 -22.41 24.05 58.39
CA ALA A 3 -22.57 23.25 57.18
C ALA A 3 -21.40 23.54 56.23
N LYS A 4 -20.56 22.53 55.97
CA LYS A 4 -19.53 22.56 54.93
C LYS A 4 -20.17 22.06 53.64
N GLN A 5 -20.29 22.93 52.64
CA GLN A 5 -20.57 22.52 51.26
C GLN A 5 -19.22 22.27 50.56
N ILE A 6 -18.98 21.02 50.18
CA ILE A 6 -17.87 20.60 49.34
C ILE A 6 -18.43 20.58 47.91
N VAL A 7 -18.05 21.56 47.10
CA VAL A 7 -18.32 21.56 45.66
C VAL A 7 -17.16 20.84 44.99
N LEU A 8 -17.38 19.58 44.60
CA LEU A 8 -16.44 18.79 43.80
C LEU A 8 -16.73 19.08 42.32
N ALA A 9 -15.93 19.96 41.71
CA ALA A 9 -16.01 20.27 40.28
C ALA A 9 -15.31 19.17 39.47
N LEU A 10 -16.10 18.25 38.92
CA LEU A 10 -15.64 17.22 38.00
C LEU A 10 -15.58 17.82 36.57
N MET A 11 -14.44 18.42 36.19
CA MET A 11 -14.17 18.78 34.80
C MET A 11 -13.78 17.54 34.00
N LEU A 12 -14.78 16.87 33.43
CA LEU A 12 -14.59 15.80 32.46
C LEU A 12 -14.34 16.43 31.08
N GLY A 13 -13.08 16.65 30.75
CA GLY A 13 -12.65 17.09 29.42
C GLY A 13 -12.89 15.97 28.40
N LEU A 14 -13.99 16.06 27.64
CA LEU A 14 -14.22 15.27 26.45
C LEU A 14 -13.22 15.67 25.37
N MET A 15 -12.09 14.96 25.30
CA MET A 15 -11.22 14.96 24.13
C MET A 15 -11.88 14.12 23.03
N LEU A 16 -12.88 14.68 22.36
CA LEU A 16 -13.37 14.16 21.07
C LEU A 16 -12.38 14.57 19.98
N GLY A 17 -11.18 13.97 20.02
CA GLY A 17 -10.24 13.99 18.91
C GLY A 17 -10.77 13.07 17.81
N CYS A 18 -11.62 13.59 16.94
CA CYS A 18 -12.04 12.92 15.73
C CYS A 18 -10.84 12.85 14.77
N GLY A 19 -10.04 11.78 14.89
CA GLY A 19 -8.90 11.50 14.03
C GLY A 19 -9.36 11.07 12.63
N GLY A 20 -9.85 12.02 11.83
CA GLY A 20 -10.01 11.81 10.40
C GLY A 20 -8.62 11.58 9.78
N SER A 21 -8.45 10.50 9.03
CA SER A 21 -7.22 10.22 8.29
C SER A 21 -6.95 11.36 7.30
N GLN A 22 -6.09 12.30 7.68
CA GLN A 22 -5.72 13.42 6.82
C GLN A 22 -4.86 12.90 5.66
N LYS A 23 -5.18 13.33 4.43
CA LYS A 23 -4.40 12.99 3.24
C LYS A 23 -2.96 13.50 3.43
N PRO A 24 -1.93 12.65 3.27
CA PRO A 24 -0.55 13.10 3.34
C PRO A 24 -0.28 14.14 2.25
N LYS A 25 0.62 15.09 2.55
CA LYS A 25 0.99 16.15 1.61
C LYS A 25 2.11 15.68 0.70
N ALA A 26 1.98 15.90 -0.61
CA ALA A 26 3.02 15.63 -1.58
C ALA A 26 4.26 16.51 -1.36
N GLY A 27 5.44 15.90 -1.52
CA GLY A 27 6.74 16.56 -1.62
C GLY A 27 7.26 16.53 -3.06
N PRO A 28 8.43 17.15 -3.32
CA PRO A 28 9.07 17.04 -4.63
C PRO A 28 9.54 15.60 -4.89
N LEU A 29 9.30 15.09 -6.10
CA LEU A 29 9.83 13.79 -6.52
C LEU A 29 11.37 13.84 -6.52
N PRO A 30 12.07 12.91 -5.85
CA PRO A 30 13.53 12.87 -5.90
C PRO A 30 14.05 12.72 -7.34
N GLN A 31 15.23 13.28 -7.62
CA GLN A 31 15.79 13.24 -8.96
C GLN A 31 16.02 11.80 -9.43
N GLY A 32 15.53 11.46 -10.63
CA GLY A 32 15.66 10.11 -11.20
C GLY A 32 14.74 9.06 -10.55
N ALA A 33 13.90 9.44 -9.58
CA ALA A 33 12.89 8.57 -9.04
C ALA A 33 11.71 8.40 -10.00
N SER A 34 11.08 7.24 -9.94
CA SER A 34 9.80 6.96 -10.59
C SER A 34 9.13 5.80 -9.89
N PHE A 35 7.79 5.84 -9.79
CA PHE A 35 7.00 4.72 -9.28
C PHE A 35 7.02 3.52 -10.24
N TYR A 36 7.25 3.74 -11.53
CA TYR A 36 7.39 2.66 -12.51
C TYR A 36 8.54 1.72 -12.15
N GLY A 37 8.25 0.41 -12.11
CA GLY A 37 9.25 -0.63 -11.87
C GLY A 37 8.73 -1.78 -11.03
N VAL A 38 9.63 -2.72 -10.72
CA VAL A 38 9.38 -3.82 -9.80
C VAL A 38 9.93 -3.48 -8.41
N TRP A 39 9.08 -3.61 -7.40
CA TRP A 39 9.35 -3.27 -6.01
C TRP A 39 9.21 -4.51 -5.14
N GLN A 40 10.24 -4.85 -4.38
CA GLN A 40 10.23 -6.02 -3.51
C GLN A 40 9.85 -5.62 -2.09
N SER A 41 8.70 -6.10 -1.60
CA SER A 41 8.29 -5.98 -0.20
C SER A 41 8.50 -7.29 0.55
N PRO A 42 9.17 -7.29 1.71
CA PRO A 42 9.22 -8.48 2.57
C PRO A 42 7.83 -8.93 3.03
N GLN A 43 6.90 -8.00 3.23
CA GLN A 43 5.57 -8.30 3.76
C GLN A 43 4.59 -8.72 2.66
N TYR A 44 4.67 -8.12 1.47
CA TYR A 44 3.66 -8.24 0.41
C TYR A 44 4.16 -8.81 -0.91
N GLY A 45 5.45 -9.15 -1.00
CA GLY A 45 6.04 -9.83 -2.16
C GLY A 45 6.47 -8.87 -3.27
N SER A 46 6.57 -9.40 -4.49
CA SER A 46 6.96 -8.62 -5.66
C SER A 46 5.78 -7.78 -6.12
N MET A 47 5.98 -6.47 -6.23
CA MET A 47 5.00 -5.51 -6.69
C MET A 47 5.42 -4.92 -8.03
N HIS A 48 4.56 -5.00 -9.02
CA HIS A 48 4.81 -4.50 -10.37
C HIS A 48 3.97 -3.24 -10.55
N ILE A 49 4.62 -2.11 -10.85
CA ILE A 49 3.95 -0.81 -10.99
C ILE A 49 4.16 -0.28 -12.40
N CYS A 50 3.06 0.00 -13.09
CA CYS A 50 3.04 0.69 -14.38
C CYS A 50 2.45 2.09 -14.22
N GLN A 51 3.15 3.09 -14.74
CA GLN A 51 2.78 4.50 -14.64
C GLN A 51 2.60 5.10 -16.04
N SER A 52 1.50 5.81 -16.26
CA SER A 52 1.24 6.60 -17.47
C SER A 52 0.80 8.01 -17.06
N GLY A 53 1.68 8.98 -17.25
CA GLY A 53 1.48 10.33 -16.71
C GLY A 53 1.37 10.31 -15.19
N SER A 54 0.26 10.83 -14.65
CA SER A 54 -0.05 10.75 -13.21
C SER A 54 -0.76 9.46 -12.80
N GLN A 55 -1.27 8.67 -13.74
CA GLN A 55 -2.04 7.48 -13.43
C GLN A 55 -1.13 6.28 -13.19
N VAL A 56 -1.45 5.48 -12.18
CA VAL A 56 -0.72 4.28 -11.80
C VAL A 56 -1.67 3.10 -11.68
N VAL A 57 -1.25 1.99 -12.25
CA VAL A 57 -1.76 0.66 -11.95
C VAL A 57 -0.63 -0.19 -11.38
N GLY A 58 -0.96 -1.09 -10.48
CA GLY A 58 0.02 -2.07 -10.03
C GLY A 58 -0.64 -3.30 -9.43
N ASP A 59 0.15 -4.35 -9.34
CA ASP A 59 -0.22 -5.59 -8.68
C ASP A 59 0.91 -6.09 -7.78
N TYR A 60 0.57 -6.93 -6.83
CA TYR A 60 1.54 -7.64 -6.01
C TYR A 60 1.08 -9.06 -5.73
N VAL A 61 2.04 -9.97 -5.59
CA VAL A 61 1.79 -11.38 -5.27
C VAL A 61 2.73 -11.84 -4.18
N LYS A 62 2.17 -12.56 -3.20
CA LYS A 62 2.92 -13.30 -2.19
C LYS A 62 2.12 -14.49 -1.70
N ASN A 63 2.62 -15.70 -1.95
CA ASN A 63 1.96 -16.95 -1.55
C ASN A 63 0.49 -16.96 -2.05
N GLU A 64 -0.47 -17.23 -1.16
CA GLU A 64 -1.91 -17.26 -1.47
C GLU A 64 -2.58 -15.88 -1.60
N ARG A 65 -1.79 -14.81 -1.56
CA ARG A 65 -2.24 -13.41 -1.62
C ARG A 65 -1.87 -12.78 -2.95
N ALA A 66 -2.86 -12.18 -3.61
CA ALA A 66 -2.65 -11.29 -4.73
C ALA A 66 -3.47 -10.01 -4.53
N GLY A 67 -2.84 -8.87 -4.73
CA GLY A 67 -3.54 -7.60 -4.66
C GLY A 67 -3.24 -6.70 -5.84
N ARG A 68 -4.08 -5.67 -5.97
CA ARG A 68 -3.96 -4.62 -6.98
C ARG A 68 -4.07 -3.27 -6.37
N ILE A 69 -3.47 -2.29 -7.03
CA ILE A 69 -3.64 -0.89 -6.75
C ILE A 69 -4.00 -0.12 -8.02
N GLN A 70 -4.79 0.93 -7.85
CA GLN A 70 -5.02 1.96 -8.86
C GLN A 70 -5.00 3.32 -8.18
N GLY A 71 -4.27 4.26 -8.74
CA GLY A 71 -4.03 5.53 -8.05
C GLY A 71 -3.40 6.61 -8.90
N GLU A 72 -3.11 7.73 -8.24
CA GLU A 72 -2.56 8.92 -8.85
C GLU A 72 -1.30 9.41 -8.14
N VAL A 73 -0.32 9.85 -8.93
CA VAL A 73 0.96 10.41 -8.48
C VAL A 73 0.89 11.94 -8.45
N GLU A 74 1.35 12.51 -7.34
CA GLU A 74 1.64 13.92 -7.16
C GLU A 74 3.02 14.05 -6.50
N GLY A 75 4.02 14.50 -7.26
CA GLY A 75 5.40 14.61 -6.76
C GLY A 75 5.95 13.27 -6.28
N ASP A 76 6.37 13.19 -5.03
CA ASP A 76 6.87 11.96 -4.41
C ASP A 76 5.78 11.03 -3.85
N LEU A 77 4.51 11.39 -3.99
CA LEU A 77 3.37 10.73 -3.34
C LEU A 77 2.46 10.06 -4.37
N LEU A 78 2.16 8.77 -4.16
CA LEU A 78 1.14 8.02 -4.86
C LEU A 78 0.01 7.71 -3.89
N ILE A 79 -1.21 8.12 -4.21
CA ILE A 79 -2.42 7.74 -3.44
C ILE A 79 -3.22 6.76 -4.27
N PHE A 80 -3.63 5.65 -3.65
CA PHE A 80 -4.27 4.56 -4.37
C PHE A 80 -5.42 3.94 -3.58
N GLN A 81 -6.30 3.31 -4.33
CA GLN A 81 -7.24 2.31 -3.83
C GLN A 81 -6.64 0.93 -4.08
N TRP A 82 -6.92 -0.03 -3.21
CA TRP A 82 -6.45 -1.39 -3.35
C TRP A 82 -7.56 -2.42 -3.18
N GLU A 83 -7.38 -3.55 -3.85
CA GLU A 83 -8.14 -4.78 -3.63
C GLU A 83 -7.14 -5.91 -3.36
N ASP A 84 -7.35 -6.65 -2.27
CA ASP A 84 -6.53 -7.80 -1.86
C ASP A 84 -7.40 -9.06 -1.91
N ARG A 85 -6.93 -10.05 -2.66
CA ARG A 85 -7.56 -11.36 -2.77
C ARG A 85 -6.67 -12.38 -2.07
N ARG A 86 -7.24 -13.11 -1.12
CA ARG A 86 -6.55 -14.19 -0.42
C ARG A 86 -7.32 -15.49 -0.55
N GLU A 87 -6.66 -16.55 -1.01
CA GLU A 87 -7.28 -17.84 -1.24
C GLU A 87 -6.68 -18.93 -0.33
N LEU A 88 -7.20 -19.01 0.90
CA LEU A 88 -6.78 -20.03 1.87
C LEU A 88 -7.39 -21.42 1.59
N VAL A 89 -8.52 -21.43 0.89
CA VAL A 89 -9.24 -22.63 0.49
C VAL A 89 -9.61 -22.48 -0.97
N GLN A 90 -9.24 -23.46 -1.78
CA GLN A 90 -9.47 -23.46 -3.21
C GLN A 90 -10.95 -23.20 -3.54
N GLY A 91 -11.20 -22.26 -4.44
CA GLY A 91 -12.52 -21.83 -4.88
C GLY A 91 -13.25 -20.88 -3.92
N LYS A 92 -12.66 -20.46 -2.79
CA LYS A 92 -13.29 -19.56 -1.80
C LYS A 92 -12.42 -18.34 -1.47
N PRO A 93 -12.17 -17.44 -2.44
CA PRO A 93 -11.35 -16.27 -2.21
C PRO A 93 -12.00 -15.32 -1.21
N GLN A 94 -11.19 -14.77 -0.31
CA GLN A 94 -11.55 -13.65 0.55
C GLN A 94 -11.06 -12.36 -0.11
N ILE A 95 -11.97 -11.43 -0.39
CA ILE A 95 -11.64 -10.15 -1.00
C ILE A 95 -11.74 -9.04 0.05
N ARG A 96 -10.70 -8.23 0.16
CA ARG A 96 -10.65 -7.03 1.01
C ARG A 96 -10.32 -5.83 0.14
N ARG A 97 -10.74 -4.65 0.59
CA ARG A 97 -10.51 -3.41 -0.13
C ARG A 97 -10.14 -2.29 0.82
N GLY A 98 -9.49 -1.28 0.29
CA GLY A 98 -9.21 -0.07 1.05
C GLY A 98 -8.46 0.98 0.26
N LYS A 99 -7.85 1.90 0.99
CA LYS A 99 -7.02 2.97 0.44
C LYS A 99 -5.63 2.91 1.04
N GLY A 100 -4.68 3.55 0.38
CA GLY A 100 -3.33 3.67 0.88
C GLY A 100 -2.58 4.78 0.17
N TYR A 101 -1.35 4.98 0.60
CA TYR A 101 -0.43 5.88 -0.06
C TYR A 101 0.98 5.32 0.00
N PHE A 102 1.78 5.69 -0.99
CA PHE A 102 3.19 5.40 -1.08
C PHE A 102 3.97 6.69 -1.30
N ARG A 103 5.18 6.74 -0.73
CA ARG A 103 6.17 7.79 -0.93
C ARG A 103 7.47 7.17 -1.40
N ILE A 104 8.11 7.81 -2.37
CA ILE A 104 9.47 7.42 -2.78
C ILE A 104 10.50 8.13 -1.90
N GLU A 105 11.46 7.36 -1.41
CA GLU A 105 12.64 7.83 -0.72
C GLU A 105 13.90 7.28 -1.40
N ILE A 106 14.99 8.04 -1.35
CA ILE A 106 16.32 7.57 -1.78
C ILE A 106 17.12 7.25 -0.52
N GLY A 107 17.63 6.03 -0.41
CA GLY A 107 18.50 5.65 0.69
C GLY A 107 19.92 6.20 0.52
N ASP A 108 20.70 6.15 1.59
CA ASP A 108 22.12 6.54 1.57
C ASP A 108 22.98 5.64 0.66
N ASP A 109 22.47 4.44 0.36
CA ASP A 109 23.00 3.47 -0.60
C ASP A 109 22.68 3.82 -2.07
N GLY A 110 21.89 4.86 -2.31
CA GLY A 110 21.41 5.27 -3.61
C GLY A 110 20.25 4.43 -4.14
N ASP A 111 19.74 3.46 -3.38
CA ASP A 111 18.59 2.66 -3.77
C ASP A 111 17.28 3.42 -3.54
N GLN A 112 16.26 3.10 -4.35
CA GLN A 112 14.93 3.68 -4.24
C GLN A 112 14.06 2.82 -3.35
N TYR A 113 13.40 3.45 -2.40
CA TYR A 113 12.49 2.82 -1.45
C TYR A 113 11.09 3.36 -1.64
N LEU A 114 10.11 2.48 -1.48
CA LEU A 114 8.70 2.81 -1.48
C LEU A 114 8.16 2.54 -0.07
N LYS A 115 7.80 3.61 0.62
CA LYS A 115 7.28 3.58 2.00
C LYS A 115 5.87 4.11 2.05
N GLY A 116 5.05 3.60 2.96
CA GLY A 116 3.71 4.13 3.11
C GLY A 116 2.87 3.37 4.10
N GLU A 117 1.57 3.62 4.04
CA GLU A 117 0.57 2.91 4.82
C GLU A 117 -0.65 2.60 3.96
N TRP A 118 -1.42 1.63 4.42
CA TRP A 118 -2.73 1.31 3.90
C TRP A 118 -3.73 1.29 5.05
N GLY A 119 -5.01 1.47 4.73
CA GLY A 119 -6.13 1.33 5.64
C GLY A 119 -7.30 0.60 4.97
N MET A 120 -8.27 0.22 5.80
CA MET A 120 -9.49 -0.46 5.36
C MET A 120 -10.54 0.56 4.89
N ASP A 121 -11.34 0.15 3.90
CA ASP A 121 -12.43 0.96 3.36
C ASP A 121 -11.93 2.35 2.91
N ASP A 122 -12.49 3.43 3.46
CA ASP A 122 -12.10 4.79 3.11
C ASP A 122 -10.87 5.32 3.87
N LYS A 123 -10.31 4.55 4.80
CA LYS A 123 -9.13 4.96 5.56
C LYS A 123 -7.88 4.79 4.73
N MET A 124 -7.05 5.83 4.66
CA MET A 124 -5.74 5.79 4.00
C MET A 124 -4.65 5.12 4.83
N ALA A 125 -4.89 4.88 6.13
CA ALA A 125 -3.89 4.45 7.10
C ALA A 125 -4.51 3.58 8.22
N GLY A 126 -3.66 2.97 9.04
CA GLY A 126 -4.06 2.15 10.20
C GLY A 126 -4.27 0.66 9.94
N GLY A 127 -4.09 0.20 8.70
CA GLY A 127 -4.01 -1.23 8.34
C GLY A 127 -2.61 -1.80 8.51
N GLY A 128 -1.58 -0.98 8.27
CA GLY A 128 -0.18 -1.33 8.52
C GLY A 128 0.78 -0.60 7.59
N PRO A 129 2.09 -0.68 7.86
CA PRO A 129 3.10 -0.09 7.00
C PRO A 129 3.30 -0.92 5.73
N TRP A 130 3.64 -0.24 4.66
CA TRP A 130 4.18 -0.84 3.44
C TRP A 130 5.62 -0.37 3.26
N ASN A 131 6.53 -1.31 3.04
CA ASN A 131 7.93 -1.01 2.71
C ASN A 131 8.37 -1.92 1.58
N ALA A 132 9.02 -1.33 0.56
CA ALA A 132 9.59 -2.06 -0.55
C ALA A 132 10.86 -1.36 -1.07
N VAL A 133 11.74 -2.13 -1.69
CA VAL A 133 12.94 -1.64 -2.40
C VAL A 133 12.78 -1.86 -3.90
N LYS A 134 13.20 -0.90 -4.72
CA LYS A 134 13.14 -1.01 -6.18
C LYS A 134 14.22 -1.95 -6.69
N LEU A 135 13.85 -2.89 -7.55
CA LEU A 135 14.83 -3.71 -8.25
C LEU A 135 15.45 -2.91 -9.39
N ARG A 136 16.78 -2.78 -9.39
CA ARG A 136 17.53 -1.94 -10.36
C ARG A 136 17.31 -2.29 -11.82
N ARG A 137 16.96 -3.56 -12.12
CA ARG A 137 16.69 -4.08 -13.47
C ARG A 137 15.32 -4.75 -13.58
N GLY A 138 14.43 -4.46 -12.63
CA GLY A 138 13.10 -5.04 -12.62
C GLY A 138 12.19 -4.30 -13.58
N GLU A 139 11.71 -5.00 -14.61
CA GLU A 139 10.72 -4.49 -15.55
C GLU A 139 9.33 -5.05 -15.20
N PRO A 140 8.31 -4.19 -15.03
CA PRO A 140 6.93 -4.63 -14.87
C PRO A 140 6.47 -5.39 -16.12
N ASP A 141 6.12 -6.66 -15.95
CA ASP A 141 5.53 -7.53 -16.97
C ASP A 141 3.99 -7.58 -16.89
N ARG A 142 3.41 -6.95 -15.86
CA ARG A 142 1.97 -6.93 -15.58
C ARG A 142 1.51 -5.49 -15.43
N CYS A 143 0.92 -4.97 -16.51
CA CYS A 143 0.24 -3.67 -16.53
C CYS A 143 -1.27 -3.85 -16.73
N THR A 144 -1.81 -5.00 -16.32
CA THR A 144 -3.25 -5.29 -16.43
C THR A 144 -3.99 -4.38 -15.46
N GLY A 145 -5.03 -3.69 -15.96
CA GLY A 145 -5.92 -2.87 -15.14
C GLY A 145 -6.76 -3.72 -14.17
N ALA A 146 -7.89 -3.17 -13.72
CA ALA A 146 -8.77 -3.80 -12.74
C ALA A 146 -9.35 -5.18 -13.16
N ASP A 147 -9.34 -5.50 -14.46
CA ASP A 147 -10.32 -6.44 -15.03
C ASP A 147 -9.88 -7.91 -15.10
N GLU A 148 -8.57 -8.23 -15.09
CA GLU A 148 -8.09 -9.63 -15.22
C GLU A 148 -7.48 -10.18 -13.94
N PRO A 149 -8.01 -11.23 -13.26
CA PRO A 149 -7.50 -11.76 -12.00
C PRO A 149 -5.97 -11.97 -12.03
N VAL A 150 -5.27 -11.53 -10.97
CA VAL A 150 -3.82 -11.72 -10.87
C VAL A 150 -3.66 -13.21 -10.61
N SER A 151 -3.00 -13.90 -11.53
CA SER A 151 -2.79 -15.34 -11.40
C SER A 151 -1.90 -15.61 -10.18
N LEU A 152 -2.36 -16.52 -9.32
CA LEU A 152 -1.56 -17.08 -8.23
C LEU A 152 -0.73 -18.29 -8.70
N GLU A 153 -0.94 -18.77 -9.93
CA GLU A 153 -0.05 -19.76 -10.53
C GLU A 153 1.31 -19.09 -10.78
N GLU A 154 2.29 -19.51 -10.00
CA GLU A 154 3.69 -19.39 -10.36
C GLU A 154 3.83 -20.03 -11.74
N LYS A 155 4.15 -19.23 -12.78
CA LYS A 155 4.45 -19.79 -14.09
C LYS A 155 5.65 -20.70 -13.89
N THR A 156 5.44 -22.01 -13.98
CA THR A 156 6.51 -23.00 -14.11
C THR A 156 7.43 -22.52 -15.21
N HIS A 157 8.68 -22.24 -14.86
CA HIS A 157 9.66 -21.86 -15.86
C HIS A 157 9.92 -23.09 -16.74
N PRO A 158 10.28 -22.91 -18.04
CA PRO A 158 10.58 -24.03 -18.93
C PRO A 158 11.70 -24.96 -18.46
N TRP A 159 12.44 -24.58 -17.41
CA TRP A 159 13.52 -25.34 -16.79
C TRP A 159 13.06 -26.14 -15.55
N ASP A 160 11.81 -25.99 -15.13
CA ASP A 160 11.18 -26.71 -14.01
C ASP A 160 10.47 -28.00 -14.48
N GLU A 161 10.45 -28.27 -15.80
CA GLU A 161 10.08 -29.57 -16.35
C GLU A 161 11.28 -30.51 -16.18
N GLU A 162 11.26 -31.34 -15.13
CA GLU A 162 12.14 -32.51 -15.05
C GLU A 162 11.70 -33.54 -16.11
N ASP A 163 12.63 -33.93 -16.99
CA ASP A 163 12.48 -34.98 -18.03
C ASP A 163 11.91 -36.31 -17.50
#